data_AF-A0A956DBA0-F1
#
_entry.id   AF-A0A956DBA0-F1
#
_cell.length_a   1.000
_cell.length_b   1.000
_cell.length_c   1.000
_cell.angle_alpha   90.00
_cell.angle_beta   90.00
_cell.angle_gamma   90.00
#
_symmetry.space_group_name_H-M   'P 1'
#
loop_
_entity.id
_entity.type
_entity.pdbx_description
1 polymer ?
#
loop_
_entity_poly.entity_id
_entity_poly.type
_entity_poly.pdbx_seq_one_letter_code
_entity_poly.pdbx_strand_id
1 'polypeptide(L)'
;GGLVTLSGGGTTRILYMNTCDMNQVWTTPRCDNQDHPRLTVQNLTFIDGNSVGEEEYDAGGAIWVRGGRFKIVNSRFFNNRVAETGQDLAGAAVRVLSQYEGLPVFVTNSTFGGAEGFGNVGSNGGGIGSIGVSWTILNSVFTHNRAVGRGGNPAMSGTPGGGSGGAIYNDGGRMTLTVCGTRIQHNEVIQHGSAIFFVTNDHTGDVRIDRSVITDNTGGSWYTQYPQISAHDDTPIVVTDSTIE
;
A
#
# COMPACT_ATOMS: atom_id res chain seq x y z
N GLY A 1 17.21 -1.94 -9.04
CA GLY A 1 17.68 -0.87 -8.16
C GLY A 1 18.92 -1.33 -7.43
N GLY A 2 19.75 -0.40 -6.97
CA GLY A 2 20.89 -0.75 -6.11
C GLY A 2 22.09 0.20 -6.16
N LEU A 3 22.12 1.16 -7.10
CA LEU A 3 23.22 2.13 -7.16
C LEU A 3 22.96 3.38 -6.31
N VAL A 4 21.69 3.78 -6.19
CA VAL A 4 21.30 4.98 -5.47
C VAL A 4 20.31 4.61 -4.37
N THR A 5 20.68 4.96 -3.14
CA THR A 5 19.84 4.85 -1.96
C THR A 5 19.46 6.24 -1.49
N LEU A 6 18.16 6.47 -1.34
CA LEU A 6 17.60 7.65 -0.69
C LEU A 6 17.16 7.22 0.71
N SER A 7 17.65 7.92 1.74
CA SER A 7 17.36 7.60 3.14
C SER A 7 16.60 8.76 3.78
N GLY A 8 15.54 8.43 4.51
CA GLY A 8 14.84 9.37 5.39
C GLY A 8 15.50 9.51 6.77
N GLY A 9 16.61 8.82 7.02
CA GLY A 9 17.35 8.87 8.29
C GLY A 9 16.55 8.41 9.52
N GLY A 10 15.41 7.73 9.31
CA GLY A 10 14.48 7.35 10.37
C GLY A 10 13.67 8.51 10.92
N THR A 11 13.70 9.69 10.29
CA THR A 11 13.10 10.91 10.84
C THR A 11 12.21 11.67 9.86
N THR A 12 12.35 11.44 8.55
CA THR A 12 11.59 12.19 7.55
C THR A 12 11.11 11.33 6.38
N ARG A 13 10.04 11.77 5.73
CA ARG A 13 9.61 11.23 4.44
C ARG A 13 10.59 11.63 3.34
N ILE A 14 10.79 10.74 2.37
CA ILE A 14 11.76 10.95 1.29
C ILE A 14 11.15 11.74 0.12
N LEU A 15 9.96 11.33 -0.37
CA LEU A 15 9.29 12.00 -1.48
C LEU A 15 7.84 12.32 -1.15
N TYR A 16 7.40 13.50 -1.57
CA TYR A 16 6.04 13.98 -1.40
C TYR A 16 5.57 14.62 -2.71
N MET A 17 4.44 14.14 -3.22
CA MET A 17 3.79 14.66 -4.42
C MET A 17 2.32 14.90 -4.10
N ASN A 18 1.91 16.17 -4.00
CA ASN A 18 0.53 16.53 -3.70
C ASN A 18 0.08 17.70 -4.55
N THR A 19 -0.64 17.40 -5.62
CA THR A 19 -1.21 18.43 -6.48
C THR A 19 -2.28 19.28 -5.79
N CYS A 20 -2.85 18.82 -4.68
CA CYS A 20 -3.83 19.54 -3.87
C CYS A 20 -3.21 20.38 -2.74
N ASP A 21 -1.90 20.33 -2.55
CA ASP A 21 -1.21 21.22 -1.63
C ASP A 21 -1.10 22.62 -2.23
N MET A 22 -1.71 23.62 -1.59
CA MET A 22 -1.66 25.01 -2.06
C MET A 22 -0.25 25.59 -2.03
N ASN A 23 0.63 25.09 -1.14
CA ASN A 23 2.04 25.51 -1.09
C ASN A 23 2.82 25.03 -2.31
N GLN A 24 2.35 23.97 -2.99
CA GLN A 24 2.91 23.49 -4.26
C GLN A 24 2.30 24.18 -5.49
N VAL A 25 1.35 25.11 -5.28
CA VAL A 25 0.60 25.85 -6.30
C VAL A 25 -0.30 24.94 -7.14
N TRP A 26 -1.61 25.23 -7.13
CA TRP A 26 -2.55 24.53 -7.99
C TRP A 26 -2.38 24.93 -9.45
N THR A 27 -2.17 23.94 -10.30
CA THR A 27 -2.00 24.12 -11.74
C THR A 27 -3.30 24.01 -12.54
N THR A 28 -4.37 23.48 -11.93
CA THR A 28 -5.71 23.35 -12.53
C THR A 28 -6.80 23.54 -11.47
N PRO A 29 -8.07 23.79 -11.87
CA PRO A 29 -9.19 23.83 -10.92
C PRO A 29 -9.52 22.48 -10.25
N ARG A 30 -8.94 21.37 -10.74
CA ARG A 30 -9.15 20.02 -10.24
C ARG A 30 -7.82 19.42 -9.81
N CYS A 31 -7.34 19.87 -8.66
CA CYS A 31 -6.07 19.42 -8.10
C CYS A 31 -6.01 17.89 -7.97
N ASP A 32 -7.12 17.25 -7.63
CA ASP A 32 -7.24 15.81 -7.40
C ASP A 32 -7.18 14.98 -8.69
N ASN A 33 -7.53 15.59 -9.82
CA ASN A 33 -7.70 14.94 -11.11
C ASN A 33 -7.08 15.78 -12.24
N GLN A 34 -5.76 15.72 -12.33
CA GLN A 34 -4.98 16.34 -13.40
C GLN A 34 -3.87 15.41 -13.86
N ASP A 35 -3.51 15.49 -15.14
CA ASP A 35 -2.63 14.52 -15.80
C ASP A 35 -1.13 14.70 -15.49
N HIS A 36 -0.78 15.82 -14.84
CA HIS A 36 0.55 16.19 -14.36
C HIS A 36 0.54 16.52 -12.85
N PRO A 37 1.68 16.34 -12.15
CA PRO A 37 2.96 15.83 -12.64
C PRO A 37 2.92 14.31 -12.92
N ARG A 38 3.90 13.82 -13.68
CA ARG A 38 4.12 12.38 -13.91
C ARG A 38 5.42 11.97 -13.26
N LEU A 39 5.34 11.24 -12.15
CA LEU A 39 6.50 10.79 -11.39
C LEU A 39 6.73 9.28 -11.62
N THR A 40 7.95 8.92 -12.04
CA THR A 40 8.41 7.54 -12.04
C THR A 40 9.62 7.41 -11.13
N VAL A 41 9.54 6.53 -10.13
CA VAL A 41 10.71 6.15 -9.32
C VAL A 41 11.29 4.86 -9.86
N GLN A 42 12.50 4.94 -10.41
CA GLN A 42 13.10 3.84 -11.15
C GLN A 42 14.53 3.54 -10.71
N ASN A 43 14.81 2.26 -10.47
CA ASN A 43 16.15 1.76 -10.09
C ASN A 43 16.69 2.32 -8.75
N LEU A 44 15.80 2.74 -7.85
CA LEU A 44 16.16 3.37 -6.58
C LEU A 44 15.95 2.42 -5.38
N THR A 45 16.64 2.69 -4.29
CA THR A 45 16.35 2.11 -2.97
C THR A 45 15.91 3.23 -2.03
N PHE A 46 14.81 3.03 -1.33
CA PHE A 46 14.25 3.92 -0.32
C PHE A 46 14.35 3.24 1.04
N ILE A 47 15.09 3.84 1.98
CA ILE A 47 15.27 3.28 3.33
C ILE A 47 14.92 4.29 4.41
N ASP A 48 14.44 3.78 5.54
CA ASP A 48 14.28 4.54 6.78
C ASP A 48 13.47 5.84 6.59
N GLY A 49 12.52 5.83 5.66
CA GLY A 49 11.54 6.90 5.52
C GLY A 49 10.58 6.89 6.70
N ASN A 50 10.28 8.05 7.28
CA ASN A 50 9.45 8.14 8.48
C ASN A 50 8.47 9.31 8.40
N SER A 51 7.18 9.01 8.54
CA SER A 51 6.11 10.01 8.64
C SER A 51 5.25 9.86 9.90
N VAL A 52 5.76 9.23 10.97
CA VAL A 52 5.02 8.98 12.22
C VAL A 52 4.52 10.28 12.86
N GLY A 53 5.30 11.35 12.78
CA GLY A 53 4.95 12.66 13.35
C GLY A 53 4.15 13.58 12.42
N GLU A 54 3.73 13.11 11.25
CA GLU A 54 2.94 13.93 10.34
C GLU A 54 1.44 13.80 10.60
N GLU A 55 0.76 14.94 10.76
CA GLU A 55 -0.67 14.98 11.11
C GLU A 55 -1.58 15.25 9.89
N GLU A 56 -1.15 16.07 8.93
CA GLU A 56 -1.99 16.49 7.80
C GLU A 56 -1.88 15.54 6.60
N TYR A 57 -0.64 15.13 6.28
CA TYR A 57 -0.34 14.23 5.17
C TYR A 57 0.22 12.92 5.72
N ASP A 58 -0.56 12.25 6.55
CA ASP A 58 -0.15 11.03 7.21
C ASP A 58 0.22 9.87 6.27
N ALA A 59 0.93 8.89 6.83
CA ALA A 59 1.41 7.69 6.17
C ALA A 59 2.35 7.92 4.95
N GLY A 60 2.68 6.87 4.19
CA GLY A 60 3.67 6.92 3.12
C GLY A 60 5.06 7.33 3.62
N GLY A 61 5.69 6.51 4.48
CA GLY A 61 6.95 6.84 5.12
C GLY A 61 8.10 7.10 4.14
N ALA A 62 8.15 6.37 3.02
CA ALA A 62 9.08 6.73 1.93
C ALA A 62 8.45 7.74 0.97
N ILE A 63 7.25 7.43 0.46
CA ILE A 63 6.61 8.20 -0.62
C ILE A 63 5.13 8.40 -0.30
N TRP A 64 4.68 9.65 -0.43
CA TRP A 64 3.28 10.02 -0.35
C TRP A 64 2.83 10.69 -1.64
N VAL A 65 1.68 10.26 -2.18
CA VAL A 65 1.16 10.70 -3.48
C VAL A 65 -0.32 11.07 -3.45
N ARG A 66 -0.65 12.23 -4.01
CA ARG A 66 -2.01 12.63 -4.42
C ARG A 66 -1.96 13.43 -5.72
N GLY A 67 -2.77 12.99 -6.68
CA GLY A 67 -2.93 13.54 -8.03
C GLY A 67 -1.80 13.19 -8.99
N GLY A 68 -1.92 13.67 -10.24
CA GLY A 68 -0.96 13.36 -11.31
C GLY A 68 -0.96 11.88 -11.72
N ARG A 69 0.19 11.40 -12.18
CA ARG A 69 0.45 9.99 -12.46
C ARG A 69 1.71 9.51 -11.73
N PHE A 70 1.63 8.34 -11.12
CA PHE A 70 2.76 7.74 -10.39
C PHE A 70 3.05 6.30 -10.86
N LYS A 71 4.34 5.94 -10.93
CA LYS A 71 4.82 4.60 -11.26
C LYS A 71 6.07 4.23 -10.47
N ILE A 72 6.20 2.94 -10.13
CA ILE A 72 7.35 2.36 -9.44
C ILE A 72 7.96 1.25 -10.30
N VAL A 73 9.24 1.35 -10.62
CA VAL A 73 9.92 0.38 -11.50
C VAL A 73 11.28 -0.03 -10.91
N ASN A 74 11.50 -1.32 -10.70
CA ASN A 74 12.79 -1.85 -10.25
C ASN A 74 13.35 -1.16 -8.99
N SER A 75 12.47 -0.83 -8.04
CA SER A 75 12.81 -0.09 -6.83
C SER A 75 12.63 -0.93 -5.57
N ARG A 76 13.26 -0.51 -4.47
CA ARG A 76 13.30 -1.22 -3.19
C ARG A 76 12.88 -0.31 -2.05
N PHE A 77 12.12 -0.81 -1.08
CA PHE A 77 11.58 -0.04 0.04
C PHE A 77 11.77 -0.82 1.34
N PHE A 78 12.65 -0.34 2.21
CA PHE A 78 13.02 -1.03 3.45
C PHE A 78 12.85 -0.13 4.68
N ASN A 79 12.41 -0.71 5.80
CA ASN A 79 12.39 -0.06 7.11
C ASN A 79 11.64 1.28 7.17
N ASN A 80 10.69 1.50 6.26
CA ASN A 80 9.89 2.71 6.27
C ASN A 80 8.79 2.60 7.33
N ARG A 81 8.48 3.72 7.98
CA ARG A 81 7.58 3.80 9.12
C ARG A 81 6.53 4.88 8.98
N VAL A 82 5.34 4.56 9.45
CA VAL A 82 4.21 5.48 9.58
C VAL A 82 3.58 5.26 10.95
N ALA A 83 2.62 6.10 11.33
CA ALA A 83 1.90 5.95 12.59
C ALA A 83 1.40 4.51 12.81
N GLU A 84 1.51 4.02 14.04
CA GLU A 84 1.21 2.63 14.40
C GLU A 84 -0.30 2.36 14.54
N THR A 85 -1.12 3.39 14.70
CA THR A 85 -2.57 3.28 14.91
C THR A 85 -3.34 4.25 14.03
N GLY A 86 -4.57 3.90 13.64
CA GLY A 86 -5.44 4.73 12.79
C GLY A 86 -6.09 3.92 11.67
N GLN A 87 -7.37 4.19 11.40
CA GLN A 87 -8.21 3.39 10.48
C GLN A 87 -7.73 3.45 9.02
N ASP A 88 -7.45 4.66 8.54
CA ASP A 88 -7.13 4.95 7.14
C ASP A 88 -5.65 5.30 6.93
N LEU A 89 -4.80 4.97 7.91
CA LEU A 89 -3.35 5.19 7.86
C LEU A 89 -2.69 3.95 7.26
N ALA A 90 -2.51 3.97 5.95
CA ALA A 90 -2.10 2.81 5.18
C ALA A 90 -0.90 3.10 4.28
N GLY A 91 -0.01 2.11 4.16
CA GLY A 91 1.16 2.18 3.28
C GLY A 91 2.38 2.71 3.99
N ALA A 92 3.08 1.85 4.73
CA ALA A 92 4.25 2.30 5.47
C ALA A 92 5.40 2.72 4.55
N ALA A 93 5.59 2.05 3.42
CA ALA A 93 6.49 2.54 2.37
C ALA A 93 5.82 3.60 1.51
N VAL A 94 4.70 3.28 0.87
CA VAL A 94 4.08 4.14 -0.15
C VAL A 94 2.58 4.29 0.08
N ARG A 95 2.11 5.54 0.07
CA ARG A 95 0.69 5.91 0.12
C ARG A 95 0.25 6.64 -1.13
N VAL A 96 -0.91 6.27 -1.67
CA VAL A 96 -1.51 6.94 -2.84
C VAL A 96 -3.00 7.20 -2.65
N LEU A 97 -3.45 8.44 -2.82
CA LEU A 97 -4.85 8.86 -2.59
C LEU A 97 -5.62 9.25 -3.87
N SER A 98 -4.93 9.63 -4.94
CA SER A 98 -5.60 9.82 -6.24
C SER A 98 -4.62 9.67 -7.41
N GLN A 99 -5.20 9.36 -8.57
CA GLN A 99 -4.53 9.31 -9.85
C GLN A 99 -5.45 9.94 -10.90
N TYR A 100 -4.85 10.61 -11.89
CA TYR A 100 -5.60 11.12 -13.03
C TYR A 100 -6.51 10.03 -13.63
N GLU A 101 -7.79 10.38 -13.80
CA GLU A 101 -8.87 9.52 -14.31
C GLU A 101 -9.09 8.21 -13.53
N GLY A 102 -8.63 8.14 -12.26
CA GLY A 102 -8.72 6.92 -11.47
C GLY A 102 -7.86 5.77 -12.01
N LEU A 103 -6.96 6.05 -12.95
CA LEU A 103 -6.09 5.05 -13.58
C LEU A 103 -5.15 4.43 -12.54
N PRO A 104 -4.80 3.13 -12.67
CA PRO A 104 -4.00 2.45 -11.66
C PRO A 104 -2.57 2.99 -11.55
N VAL A 105 -1.96 2.79 -10.38
CA VAL A 105 -0.52 2.88 -10.19
C VAL A 105 0.13 1.56 -10.59
N PHE A 106 1.17 1.64 -11.42
CA PHE A 106 1.95 0.48 -11.82
C PHE A 106 3.17 0.31 -10.92
N VAL A 107 3.31 -0.89 -10.36
CA VAL A 107 4.48 -1.34 -9.61
C VAL A 107 5.07 -2.53 -10.34
N THR A 108 6.33 -2.44 -10.77
CA THR A 108 6.95 -3.51 -11.55
C THR A 108 8.34 -3.83 -11.02
N ASN A 109 8.63 -5.13 -10.89
CA ASN A 109 9.95 -5.63 -10.50
C ASN A 109 10.49 -5.01 -9.19
N SER A 110 9.62 -4.75 -8.22
CA SER A 110 9.97 -3.96 -7.03
C SER A 110 9.84 -4.77 -5.74
N THR A 111 10.51 -4.33 -4.69
CA THR A 111 10.57 -5.05 -3.41
C THR A 111 10.17 -4.13 -2.25
N PHE A 112 9.24 -4.58 -1.44
CA PHE A 112 8.80 -3.94 -0.20
C PHE A 112 9.11 -4.90 0.96
N GLY A 113 10.06 -4.52 1.78
CA GLY A 113 10.72 -5.44 2.72
C GLY A 113 11.69 -6.34 1.99
N GLY A 114 11.57 -7.67 2.04
CA GLY A 114 12.40 -8.58 1.25
C GLY A 114 13.21 -9.59 2.05
N ALA A 115 13.51 -9.27 3.31
CA ALA A 115 14.07 -10.18 4.30
C ALA A 115 13.76 -9.67 5.71
N GLU A 116 13.94 -10.55 6.70
CA GLU A 116 13.88 -10.20 8.12
C GLU A 116 14.78 -8.98 8.40
N GLY A 117 14.27 -8.02 9.19
CA GLY A 117 14.97 -6.77 9.49
C GLY A 117 14.90 -5.68 8.41
N PHE A 118 14.24 -5.92 7.27
CA PHE A 118 13.98 -4.90 6.24
C PHE A 118 12.50 -4.50 6.12
N GLY A 119 11.65 -5.07 6.96
CA GLY A 119 10.21 -4.85 6.97
C GLY A 119 9.80 -3.39 7.14
N ASN A 120 8.82 -2.97 6.35
CA ASN A 120 8.14 -1.69 6.57
C ASN A 120 7.03 -1.88 7.63
N VAL A 121 6.79 -0.86 8.45
CA VAL A 121 5.88 -0.96 9.62
C VAL A 121 4.92 0.21 9.67
N GLY A 122 3.61 -0.08 9.74
CA GLY A 122 2.58 0.94 9.83
C GLY A 122 1.30 0.45 10.48
N SER A 123 0.32 1.34 10.66
CA SER A 123 -0.98 0.94 11.18
C SER A 123 -1.67 -0.08 10.28
N ASN A 124 -1.69 0.19 8.97
CA ASN A 124 -2.20 -0.69 7.93
C ASN A 124 -1.22 -0.74 6.75
N GLY A 125 -1.31 -1.77 5.92
CA GLY A 125 -0.58 -1.81 4.65
C GLY A 125 0.92 -1.66 4.85
N GLY A 126 1.59 -2.64 5.48
CA GLY A 126 3.01 -2.49 5.81
C GLY A 126 3.84 -2.13 4.58
N GLY A 127 3.58 -2.72 3.42
CA GLY A 127 4.19 -2.30 2.16
C GLY A 127 3.55 -1.04 1.59
N ILE A 128 2.39 -1.20 0.94
CA ILE A 128 1.70 -0.12 0.23
C ILE A 128 0.26 0.05 0.71
N GLY A 129 -0.25 1.26 0.56
CA GLY A 129 -1.59 1.64 0.95
C GLY A 129 -2.23 2.62 -0.02
N SER A 130 -3.53 2.48 -0.25
CA SER A 130 -4.31 3.46 -1.00
C SER A 130 -5.73 3.60 -0.52
N ILE A 131 -6.29 4.79 -0.80
CA ILE A 131 -7.72 5.08 -0.67
C ILE A 131 -8.20 5.56 -2.04
N GLY A 132 -9.13 4.85 -2.66
CA GLY A 132 -9.74 5.19 -3.95
C GLY A 132 -8.83 5.02 -5.17
N VAL A 133 -7.72 4.28 -5.05
CA VAL A 133 -6.76 4.07 -6.15
C VAL A 133 -6.56 2.59 -6.42
N SER A 134 -6.57 2.25 -7.70
CA SER A 134 -6.29 0.90 -8.22
C SER A 134 -4.78 0.64 -8.30
N TRP A 135 -4.38 -0.62 -8.13
CA TRP A 135 -2.98 -1.04 -8.28
C TRP A 135 -2.83 -2.09 -9.38
N THR A 136 -1.72 -2.01 -10.12
CA THR A 136 -1.23 -3.08 -10.98
C THR A 136 0.19 -3.43 -10.58
N ILE A 137 0.34 -4.57 -9.92
CA ILE A 137 1.58 -5.04 -9.30
C ILE A 137 2.09 -6.24 -10.09
N LEU A 138 3.28 -6.09 -10.66
CA LEU A 138 3.87 -7.05 -11.59
C LEU A 138 5.25 -7.47 -11.10
N ASN A 139 5.52 -8.78 -11.06
CA ASN A 139 6.85 -9.35 -10.80
C ASN A 139 7.52 -8.81 -9.53
N SER A 140 6.76 -8.57 -8.47
CA SER A 140 7.24 -7.85 -7.28
C SER A 140 7.28 -8.74 -6.04
N VAL A 141 7.87 -8.23 -4.97
CA VAL A 141 8.05 -8.96 -3.71
C VAL A 141 7.58 -8.08 -2.55
N PHE A 142 6.71 -8.62 -1.71
CA PHE A 142 6.23 -8.01 -0.48
C PHE A 142 6.47 -9.00 0.65
N THR A 143 7.53 -8.81 1.43
CA THR A 143 7.81 -9.75 2.53
C THR A 143 8.28 -9.05 3.78
N HIS A 144 7.98 -9.64 4.94
CA HIS A 144 8.39 -9.16 6.25
C HIS A 144 7.84 -7.78 6.62
N ASN A 145 6.79 -7.30 5.94
CA ASN A 145 6.11 -6.06 6.32
C ASN A 145 5.13 -6.32 7.47
N ARG A 146 4.83 -5.29 8.27
CA ARG A 146 4.01 -5.43 9.48
C ARG A 146 2.94 -4.35 9.55
N ALA A 147 1.69 -4.77 9.68
CA ALA A 147 0.57 -3.90 10.00
C ALA A 147 0.20 -4.08 11.49
N VAL A 148 0.57 -3.11 12.33
CA VAL A 148 0.58 -3.22 13.79
C VAL A 148 -0.59 -2.53 14.49
N GLY A 149 -1.46 -1.84 13.73
CA GLY A 149 -2.66 -1.22 14.27
C GLY A 149 -3.63 -2.25 14.86
N ARG A 150 -4.69 -1.79 15.51
CA ARG A 150 -5.73 -2.67 16.06
C ARG A 150 -7.08 -1.98 16.03
N GLY A 151 -8.13 -2.73 15.73
CA GLY A 151 -9.48 -2.17 15.65
C GLY A 151 -10.14 -2.27 14.30
N GLY A 152 -9.40 -2.53 13.23
CA GLY A 152 -9.93 -2.59 11.88
C GLY A 152 -10.31 -1.23 11.31
N ASN A 153 -11.03 -1.29 10.19
CA ASN A 153 -11.66 -0.15 9.54
C ASN A 153 -13.10 -0.56 9.12
N PRO A 154 -14.17 0.01 9.71
CA PRO A 154 -14.15 1.02 10.77
C PRO A 154 -13.58 0.50 12.09
N ALA A 155 -13.13 1.42 12.96
CA ALA A 155 -12.57 1.08 14.26
C ALA A 155 -13.63 0.44 15.17
N MET A 156 -13.31 -0.72 15.72
CA MET A 156 -14.06 -1.33 16.81
C MET A 156 -14.11 -0.40 18.03
N SER A 157 -15.20 -0.50 18.80
CA SER A 157 -15.39 0.29 20.03
C SER A 157 -14.17 0.20 20.97
N GLY A 158 -13.68 1.36 21.40
CA GLY A 158 -12.54 1.47 22.32
C GLY A 158 -11.16 1.19 21.71
N THR A 159 -11.05 1.06 20.38
CA THR A 159 -9.77 0.86 19.69
C THR A 159 -9.43 2.06 18.79
N PRO A 160 -8.14 2.32 18.53
CA PRO A 160 -7.73 3.44 17.68
C PRO A 160 -7.91 3.16 16.17
N GLY A 161 -8.23 1.91 15.80
CA GLY A 161 -8.36 1.47 14.41
C GLY A 161 -7.04 1.02 13.78
N GLY A 162 -7.20 0.38 12.63
CA GLY A 162 -6.11 -0.14 11.81
C GLY A 162 -5.80 -1.61 12.06
N GLY A 163 -4.60 -2.03 11.66
CA GLY A 163 -4.14 -3.41 11.76
C GLY A 163 -4.53 -4.28 10.58
N SER A 164 -4.76 -3.71 9.39
CA SER A 164 -5.22 -4.47 8.23
C SER A 164 -4.23 -4.43 7.07
N GLY A 165 -4.14 -5.51 6.30
CA GLY A 165 -3.29 -5.61 5.11
C GLY A 165 -1.82 -5.68 5.47
N GLY A 166 -1.30 -6.84 5.88
CA GLY A 166 0.12 -6.98 6.28
C GLY A 166 1.08 -6.46 5.20
N ALA A 167 0.81 -6.76 3.93
CA ALA A 167 1.52 -6.18 2.79
C ALA A 167 0.79 -5.04 2.11
N ILE A 168 -0.48 -5.25 1.74
CA ILE A 168 -1.26 -4.35 0.89
C ILE A 168 -2.56 -3.99 1.59
N TYR A 169 -2.84 -2.69 1.67
CA TYR A 169 -4.13 -2.15 2.07
C TYR A 169 -4.72 -1.33 0.93
N ASN A 170 -5.88 -1.72 0.42
CA ASN A 170 -6.55 -1.04 -0.68
C ASN A 170 -8.03 -0.84 -0.33
N ASP A 171 -8.39 0.39 0.03
CA ASP A 171 -9.76 0.76 0.42
C ASP A 171 -10.30 1.87 -0.49
N GLY A 172 -11.63 2.05 -0.60
CA GLY A 172 -12.23 3.10 -1.43
C GLY A 172 -13.55 2.69 -2.10
N GLY A 173 -13.95 3.40 -3.15
CA GLY A 173 -15.09 3.00 -4.00
C GLY A 173 -14.67 1.98 -5.06
N ARG A 174 -15.15 2.14 -6.31
CA ARG A 174 -14.71 1.32 -7.44
C ARG A 174 -13.20 1.32 -7.68
N MET A 175 -12.55 0.16 -7.49
CA MET A 175 -11.13 -0.04 -7.75
C MET A 175 -10.85 -1.48 -8.22
N THR A 176 -9.68 -1.68 -8.83
CA THR A 176 -9.18 -3.03 -9.13
C THR A 176 -7.78 -3.21 -8.54
N LEU A 177 -7.56 -4.32 -7.85
CA LEU A 177 -6.23 -4.77 -7.46
C LEU A 177 -5.78 -5.90 -8.41
N THR A 178 -4.76 -5.64 -9.22
CA THR A 178 -4.13 -6.66 -10.07
C THR A 178 -2.76 -7.03 -9.53
N VAL A 179 -2.53 -8.32 -9.29
CA VAL A 179 -1.29 -8.89 -8.79
C VAL A 179 -0.86 -10.01 -9.75
N CYS A 180 0.32 -9.88 -10.36
CA CYS A 180 0.82 -10.85 -11.32
C CYS A 180 2.30 -11.15 -11.07
N GLY A 181 2.72 -12.43 -11.11
CA GLY A 181 4.13 -12.79 -10.95
C GLY A 181 4.73 -12.42 -9.59
N THR A 182 3.89 -12.19 -8.57
CA THR A 182 4.29 -11.48 -7.34
C THR A 182 4.29 -12.43 -6.14
N ARG A 183 5.21 -12.18 -5.21
CA ARG A 183 5.37 -12.97 -3.99
C ARG A 183 5.01 -12.12 -2.77
N ILE A 184 4.02 -12.56 -1.99
CA ILE A 184 3.57 -11.90 -0.76
C ILE A 184 3.70 -12.91 0.38
N GLN A 185 4.77 -12.83 1.15
CA GLN A 185 5.10 -13.85 2.16
C GLN A 185 5.66 -13.26 3.44
N HIS A 186 5.48 -13.95 4.56
CA HIS A 186 6.09 -13.58 5.84
C HIS A 186 5.72 -12.18 6.33
N ASN A 187 4.58 -11.63 5.90
CA ASN A 187 4.05 -10.39 6.46
C ASN A 187 3.24 -10.69 7.72
N GLU A 188 3.18 -9.75 8.64
CA GLU A 188 2.43 -9.89 9.90
C GLU A 188 1.31 -8.86 9.97
N VAL A 189 0.16 -9.27 10.49
CA VAL A 189 -0.99 -8.38 10.71
C VAL A 189 -1.69 -8.71 12.02
N ILE A 190 -2.31 -7.70 12.62
CA ILE A 190 -3.11 -7.89 13.84
C ILE A 190 -4.57 -8.18 13.54
N GLN A 191 -5.21 -7.44 12.62
CA GLN A 191 -6.67 -7.44 12.47
C GLN A 191 -7.16 -8.24 11.26
N HIS A 192 -6.93 -7.76 10.03
CA HIS A 192 -7.54 -8.32 8.81
C HIS A 192 -6.51 -8.44 7.68
N GLY A 193 -6.61 -9.48 6.86
CA GLY A 193 -5.80 -9.59 5.64
C GLY A 193 -4.30 -9.67 5.93
N SER A 194 -3.77 -10.84 6.31
CA SER A 194 -2.32 -10.97 6.57
C SER A 194 -1.46 -10.71 5.34
N ALA A 195 -1.99 -10.94 4.15
CA ALA A 195 -1.41 -10.48 2.90
C ALA A 195 -2.09 -9.19 2.41
N ILE A 196 -3.39 -9.28 2.11
CA ILE A 196 -4.15 -8.26 1.40
C ILE A 196 -5.41 -7.92 2.19
N PHE A 197 -5.63 -6.62 2.40
CA PHE A 197 -6.94 -6.08 2.76
C PHE A 197 -7.46 -5.26 1.58
N PHE A 198 -8.59 -5.67 1.02
CA PHE A 198 -9.23 -5.03 -0.12
C PHE A 198 -10.71 -4.79 0.17
N VAL A 199 -11.11 -3.53 0.26
CA VAL A 199 -12.49 -3.13 0.52
C VAL A 199 -12.94 -2.12 -0.52
N THR A 200 -14.14 -2.33 -1.05
CA THR A 200 -14.80 -1.40 -1.95
C THR A 200 -16.16 -1.05 -1.37
N ASN A 201 -16.31 0.18 -0.90
CA ASN A 201 -17.49 0.68 -0.19
C ASN A 201 -18.78 0.61 -1.02
N ASP A 202 -18.66 0.59 -2.35
CA ASP A 202 -19.77 0.48 -3.28
C ASP A 202 -19.95 -0.94 -3.87
N HIS A 203 -19.16 -1.92 -3.41
CA HIS A 203 -19.18 -3.31 -3.86
C HIS A 203 -18.97 -3.48 -5.38
N THR A 204 -18.25 -2.55 -6.03
CA THR A 204 -18.05 -2.57 -7.49
C THR A 204 -16.63 -2.87 -7.95
N GLY A 205 -15.69 -3.07 -7.03
CA GLY A 205 -14.30 -3.40 -7.38
C GLY A 205 -13.99 -4.90 -7.37
N ASP A 206 -12.80 -5.24 -7.84
CA ASP A 206 -12.38 -6.63 -8.03
C ASP A 206 -10.88 -6.86 -7.77
N VAL A 207 -10.53 -8.11 -7.46
CA VAL A 207 -9.15 -8.56 -7.27
C VAL A 207 -8.80 -9.60 -8.32
N ARG A 208 -7.63 -9.45 -8.95
CA ARG A 208 -7.10 -10.37 -9.96
C ARG A 208 -5.70 -10.80 -9.56
N ILE A 209 -5.51 -12.10 -9.36
CA ILE A 209 -4.24 -12.69 -8.92
C ILE A 209 -3.83 -13.74 -9.95
N ASP A 210 -2.68 -13.55 -10.57
CA ASP A 210 -2.15 -14.43 -11.60
C ASP A 210 -0.68 -14.80 -11.32
N ARG A 211 -0.30 -16.07 -11.51
CA ARG A 211 1.10 -16.53 -11.39
C ARG A 211 1.83 -16.01 -10.14
N SER A 212 1.15 -16.02 -8.99
CA SER A 212 1.61 -15.38 -7.76
C SER A 212 1.63 -16.36 -6.58
N VAL A 213 2.42 -16.05 -5.56
CA VAL A 213 2.54 -16.86 -4.34
C VAL A 213 2.23 -16.00 -3.13
N ILE A 214 1.19 -16.37 -2.39
CA ILE A 214 0.72 -15.71 -1.17
C ILE A 214 0.66 -16.77 -0.07
N THR A 215 1.75 -16.92 0.68
CA THR A 215 1.88 -17.96 1.72
C THR A 215 2.59 -17.39 2.94
N ASP A 216 2.52 -18.10 4.05
CA ASP A 216 3.35 -17.82 5.24
C ASP A 216 3.19 -16.41 5.83
N ASN A 217 2.05 -15.74 5.59
CA ASN A 217 1.72 -14.48 6.27
C ASN A 217 0.92 -14.79 7.55
N THR A 218 1.28 -14.14 8.65
CA THR A 218 0.78 -14.51 9.98
C THR A 218 -0.23 -13.50 10.53
N GLY A 219 -1.15 -14.02 11.35
CA GLY A 219 -2.20 -13.24 12.00
C GLY A 219 -3.40 -12.95 11.09
N GLY A 220 -4.16 -11.94 11.47
CA GLY A 220 -5.35 -11.50 10.76
C GLY A 220 -6.55 -12.43 10.89
N SER A 221 -7.66 -11.98 10.34
CA SER A 221 -8.97 -12.63 10.37
C SER A 221 -9.80 -12.12 9.19
N TRP A 222 -11.06 -12.56 9.10
CA TRP A 222 -12.00 -12.18 8.02
C TRP A 222 -11.51 -12.61 6.63
N TYR A 223 -11.40 -13.92 6.46
CA TYR A 223 -11.03 -14.58 5.20
C TYR A 223 -12.28 -15.24 4.62
N THR A 224 -13.06 -14.47 3.88
CA THR A 224 -14.39 -14.88 3.38
C THR A 224 -14.30 -15.86 2.21
N GLN A 225 -13.33 -15.68 1.32
CA GLN A 225 -13.18 -16.45 0.08
C GLN A 225 -11.83 -17.16 -0.03
N TYR A 226 -10.73 -16.48 0.32
CA TYR A 226 -9.37 -17.02 0.27
C TYR A 226 -8.63 -16.73 1.58
N PRO A 227 -7.75 -17.62 2.05
CA PRO A 227 -6.93 -17.34 3.22
C PRO A 227 -6.03 -16.13 2.98
N GLN A 228 -5.71 -15.39 4.05
CA GLN A 228 -4.80 -14.22 4.04
C GLN A 228 -5.30 -12.99 3.26
N ILE A 229 -6.46 -13.10 2.58
CA ILE A 229 -7.09 -12.01 1.83
C ILE A 229 -8.42 -11.66 2.49
N SER A 230 -8.51 -10.44 2.98
CA SER A 230 -9.75 -9.88 3.52
C SER A 230 -10.42 -9.01 2.48
N ALA A 231 -11.66 -9.37 2.15
CA ALA A 231 -12.54 -8.64 1.27
C ALA A 231 -14.00 -8.98 1.60
N HIS A 232 -14.96 -8.23 1.06
CA HIS A 232 -16.36 -8.60 1.16
C HIS A 232 -16.60 -9.99 0.54
N ASP A 233 -17.62 -10.67 1.03
CA ASP A 233 -18.02 -11.99 0.54
C ASP A 233 -18.49 -11.96 -0.92
N ASP A 234 -18.93 -10.80 -1.40
CA ASP A 234 -19.34 -10.56 -2.78
C ASP A 234 -18.25 -9.94 -3.68
N THR A 235 -17.08 -9.57 -3.14
CA THR A 235 -15.97 -9.06 -3.97
C THR A 235 -15.51 -10.13 -4.95
N PRO A 236 -15.53 -9.91 -6.28
CA PRO A 236 -14.99 -10.86 -7.22
C PRO A 236 -13.47 -11.00 -7.07
N ILE A 237 -13.00 -12.21 -6.75
CA ILE A 237 -11.57 -12.54 -6.67
C ILE A 237 -11.27 -13.64 -7.69
N VAL A 238 -10.53 -13.29 -8.74
CA VAL A 238 -10.09 -14.22 -9.78
C VAL A 238 -8.66 -14.63 -9.49
N VAL A 239 -8.43 -15.94 -9.35
CA VAL A 239 -7.11 -16.52 -9.09
C VAL A 239 -6.75 -17.51 -10.19
N THR A 240 -5.60 -17.31 -10.85
CA THR A 240 -5.06 -18.18 -11.90
C THR A 240 -3.59 -18.50 -11.64
N ASP A 241 -3.20 -19.75 -11.84
CA ASP A 241 -1.81 -20.24 -11.71
C ASP A 241 -1.07 -19.76 -10.44
N SER A 242 -1.79 -19.63 -9.33
CA SER A 242 -1.30 -19.02 -8.09
C SER A 242 -1.52 -19.91 -6.88
N THR A 243 -0.67 -19.75 -5.87
CA THR A 243 -0.77 -20.44 -4.58
C THR A 243 -1.17 -19.43 -3.51
N ILE A 244 -2.24 -19.73 -2.77
CA ILE A 244 -2.74 -18.92 -1.65
C ILE A 244 -3.03 -19.86 -0.47
N GLU A 245 -2.22 -19.79 0.59
CA GLU A 245 -2.24 -20.73 1.74
C GLU A 245 -2.07 -20.04 3.09
#